data_AF-A0A1I7TQV7-F1
#
_entry.id   AF-A0A1I7TQV7-F1
#
_cell.length_a   1.000
_cell.length_b   1.000
_cell.length_c   1.000
_cell.angle_alpha   90.00
_cell.angle_beta   90.00
_cell.angle_gamma   90.00
#
_symmetry.space_group_name_H-M   'P 1'
#
loop_
_entity.id
_entity.type
_entity.pdbx_description
1 polymer ?
#
loop_
_entity_poly.entity_id
_entity_poly.type
_entity_poly.pdbx_seq_one_letter_code
_entity_poly.pdbx_strand_id
1 'polypeptide(L)'
;MLRFISMMVLVALATAKTCKYDSSGFQSHWRYANNSIMLQFMNTDIKNNQWTGIGFGDDKNNLVGVFFMVSNNQVAVRTGATTEHGPPVFSQNGTNSAQIATQSLLYFPEDETMSAIVQIPIQFNGRNLQSCQKWRWIKSGKIENGQLTRNSKSPKDKKVCPMECN
;
A
#
# COMPACT_ATOMS: atom_id res chain seq x y z
N MET A 1 47.50 -21.33 34.07
CA MET A 1 46.17 -20.69 34.10
C MET A 1 46.22 -19.46 33.21
N LEU A 2 45.62 -19.49 32.03
CA LEU A 2 45.40 -18.29 31.22
C LEU A 2 43.93 -18.28 30.78
N ARG A 3 43.22 -17.24 31.18
CA ARG A 3 41.75 -17.12 31.15
C ARG A 3 41.25 -16.87 29.73
N PHE A 4 40.30 -17.69 29.29
CA PHE A 4 39.46 -17.42 28.12
C PHE A 4 38.52 -16.25 28.45
N ILE A 5 38.65 -15.13 27.73
CA ILE A 5 37.62 -14.08 27.72
C ILE A 5 36.74 -14.37 26.49
N SER A 6 35.66 -15.12 26.71
CA SER A 6 34.62 -15.31 25.69
C SER A 6 33.71 -14.09 25.69
N MET A 7 33.94 -13.17 24.73
CA MET A 7 33.08 -12.00 24.53
C MET A 7 31.84 -12.45 23.75
N MET A 8 30.77 -12.78 24.49
CA MET A 8 29.49 -13.16 23.93
C MET A 8 28.80 -11.90 23.37
N VAL A 9 28.94 -11.67 22.06
CA VAL A 9 28.21 -10.61 21.35
C VAL A 9 26.76 -11.07 21.20
N LEU A 10 25.88 -10.63 22.10
CA LEU A 10 24.43 -10.72 21.88
C LEU A 10 24.03 -9.71 20.80
N VAL A 11 23.95 -10.17 19.55
CA VAL A 11 23.24 -9.43 18.50
C VAL A 11 21.76 -9.55 18.81
N ALA A 12 21.19 -8.54 19.47
CA ALA A 12 19.75 -8.42 19.62
C ALA A 12 19.14 -8.23 18.23
N LEU A 13 18.61 -9.31 17.64
CA LEU A 13 17.77 -9.23 16.45
C LEU A 13 16.46 -8.57 16.87
N ALA A 14 16.39 -7.24 16.77
CA ALA A 14 15.13 -6.53 16.87
C ALA A 14 14.22 -7.02 15.75
N THR A 15 13.25 -7.87 16.10
CA THR A 15 12.22 -8.30 15.16
C THR A 15 11.42 -7.06 14.76
N ALA A 16 11.47 -6.70 13.48
CA ALA A 16 10.68 -5.59 12.97
C ALA A 16 9.19 -5.89 13.24
N LYS A 17 8.51 -5.04 14.02
CA LYS A 17 7.09 -5.20 14.31
C LYS A 17 6.31 -5.13 12.99
N THR A 18 5.47 -6.13 12.74
CA THR A 18 4.53 -6.12 11.62
C THR A 18 3.20 -5.57 12.12
N CYS A 19 2.79 -4.43 11.56
CA CYS A 19 1.53 -3.80 11.83
C CYS A 19 0.43 -4.41 10.95
N LYS A 20 -0.84 -4.28 11.35
CA LYS A 20 -1.97 -4.80 10.57
C LYS A 20 -3.20 -3.91 10.58
N TYR A 21 -4.00 -4.07 9.54
CA TYR A 21 -5.33 -3.51 9.41
C TYR A 21 -6.23 -4.52 8.72
N ASP A 22 -7.28 -4.93 9.44
CA ASP A 22 -8.30 -5.86 8.95
C ASP A 22 -9.65 -5.15 8.97
N SER A 23 -10.36 -5.18 7.84
CA SER A 23 -11.73 -4.67 7.75
C SER A 23 -12.52 -5.48 6.72
N SER A 24 -13.85 -5.33 6.70
CA SER A 24 -14.67 -5.99 5.67
C SER A 24 -14.22 -5.54 4.27
N GLY A 25 -13.67 -6.48 3.50
CA GLY A 25 -13.14 -6.27 2.15
C GLY A 25 -11.63 -6.04 2.05
N PHE A 26 -10.91 -5.90 3.18
CA PHE A 26 -9.47 -5.63 3.16
C PHE A 26 -8.69 -6.33 4.26
N GLN A 27 -7.49 -6.77 3.89
CA GLN A 27 -6.43 -7.10 4.84
C GLN A 27 -5.17 -6.37 4.41
N SER A 28 -4.45 -5.81 5.38
CA SER A 28 -3.15 -5.19 5.09
C SER A 28 -2.19 -5.42 6.23
N HIS A 29 -0.97 -5.80 5.87
CA HIS A 29 0.14 -5.95 6.79
C HIS A 29 1.27 -5.06 6.33
N TRP A 30 1.92 -4.34 7.23
CA TRP A 30 3.09 -3.56 6.86
C TRP A 30 4.16 -3.58 7.93
N ARG A 31 5.39 -3.38 7.49
CA ARG A 31 6.54 -3.13 8.35
C ARG A 31 7.34 -1.97 7.81
N TYR A 32 7.88 -1.17 8.71
CA TYR A 32 8.88 -0.16 8.36
C TYR A 32 10.28 -0.77 8.44
N ALA A 33 11.06 -0.65 7.36
CA ALA A 33 12.47 -1.04 7.32
C ALA A 33 13.18 -0.29 6.18
N ASN A 34 14.46 0.04 6.37
CA ASN A 34 15.32 0.62 5.32
C ASN A 34 14.67 1.83 4.61
N ASN A 35 14.16 2.79 5.39
CA ASN A 35 13.52 4.00 4.87
C ASN A 35 12.33 3.73 3.93
N SER A 36 11.69 2.57 4.10
CA SER A 36 10.58 2.10 3.26
C SER A 36 9.52 1.39 4.11
N ILE A 37 8.32 1.34 3.57
CA ILE A 37 7.21 0.55 4.08
C ILE A 37 7.07 -0.66 3.15
N MET A 38 7.28 -1.86 3.68
CA MET A 38 6.90 -3.09 2.98
C MET A 38 5.45 -3.37 3.32
N LEU A 39 4.56 -3.22 2.34
CA LEU A 39 3.11 -3.38 2.47
C LEU A 39 2.66 -4.63 1.72
N GLN A 40 2.01 -5.54 2.44
CA GLN A 40 1.09 -6.50 1.86
C GLN A 40 -0.31 -5.90 1.88
N PHE A 41 -0.93 -5.75 0.72
CA PHE A 41 -2.28 -5.24 0.54
C PHE A 41 -3.14 -6.32 -0.09
N MET A 42 -4.29 -6.61 0.51
CA MET A 42 -5.27 -7.54 -0.02
C MET A 42 -6.65 -6.91 -0.07
N ASN A 43 -7.32 -7.04 -1.21
CA ASN A 43 -8.72 -6.68 -1.41
C ASN A 43 -9.50 -7.94 -1.77
N THR A 44 -10.52 -8.26 -0.98
CA THR A 44 -11.30 -9.51 -1.07
C THR A 44 -12.64 -9.32 -1.77
N ASP A 45 -12.83 -8.21 -2.47
CA ASP A 45 -14.03 -7.90 -3.26
C ASP A 45 -13.63 -7.00 -4.44
N ILE A 46 -12.79 -7.53 -5.32
CA ILE A 46 -12.35 -6.90 -6.56
C ILE A 46 -12.48 -7.84 -7.76
N LYS A 47 -13.17 -7.36 -8.79
CA LYS A 47 -13.39 -8.11 -10.04
C LYS A 47 -12.37 -7.72 -11.10
N ASN A 48 -12.27 -8.54 -12.14
CA ASN A 48 -11.57 -8.16 -13.36
C ASN A 48 -12.18 -6.86 -13.95
N ASN A 49 -11.35 -6.04 -14.61
CA ASN A 49 -11.68 -4.69 -15.09
C ASN A 49 -12.07 -3.70 -13.98
N GLN A 50 -11.43 -3.82 -12.81
CA GLN A 50 -11.56 -2.86 -11.71
C GLN A 50 -10.20 -2.39 -11.23
N TRP A 51 -10.20 -1.24 -10.56
CA TRP A 51 -9.04 -0.73 -9.84
C TRP A 51 -9.38 -0.55 -8.36
N THR A 52 -8.38 -0.66 -7.49
CA THR A 52 -8.44 -0.40 -6.04
C THR A 52 -7.15 0.31 -5.64
N GLY A 53 -6.99 0.66 -4.37
CA GLY A 53 -5.75 1.24 -3.90
C GLY A 53 -5.74 1.58 -2.42
N ILE A 54 -4.58 2.08 -2.01
CA ILE A 54 -4.39 2.69 -0.70
C ILE A 54 -3.89 4.12 -0.90
N GLY A 55 -4.63 5.08 -0.33
CA GLY A 55 -4.31 6.51 -0.36
C GLY A 55 -3.76 6.98 0.98
N PHE A 56 -2.84 7.94 0.95
CA PHE A 56 -2.16 8.53 2.09
C PHE A 56 -2.41 10.03 2.15
N GLY A 57 -2.78 10.52 3.34
CA GLY A 57 -2.94 11.93 3.65
C GLY A 57 -4.19 12.23 4.45
N ASP A 58 -4.22 13.32 5.22
CA ASP A 58 -5.37 13.64 6.07
C ASP A 58 -6.53 14.28 5.30
N ASP A 59 -6.23 15.13 4.32
CA ASP A 59 -7.22 15.75 3.44
C ASP A 59 -7.78 14.74 2.44
N LYS A 60 -9.11 14.55 2.47
CA LYS A 60 -9.84 13.65 1.60
C LYS A 60 -9.84 14.08 0.13
N ASN A 61 -9.53 15.35 -0.15
CA ASN A 61 -9.44 15.90 -1.50
C ASN A 61 -8.00 15.90 -2.06
N ASN A 62 -7.02 15.44 -1.28
CA ASN A 62 -5.62 15.41 -1.69
C ASN A 62 -4.89 14.18 -1.13
N LEU A 63 -5.12 13.05 -1.80
CA LEU A 63 -4.48 11.77 -1.48
C LEU A 63 -3.41 11.47 -2.51
N VAL A 64 -2.25 10.98 -2.06
CA VAL A 64 -1.30 10.27 -2.93
C VAL A 64 -1.38 8.79 -2.60
N GLY A 65 -1.29 7.90 -3.58
CA GLY A 65 -1.57 6.50 -3.33
C GLY A 65 -0.84 5.54 -4.25
N VAL A 66 -0.90 4.28 -3.84
CA VAL A 66 -0.57 3.11 -4.65
C VAL A 66 -1.89 2.49 -5.10
N PHE A 67 -2.04 2.35 -6.41
CA PHE A 67 -3.25 1.88 -7.06
C PHE A 67 -2.95 0.59 -7.81
N PHE A 68 -3.90 -0.34 -7.72
CA PHE A 68 -3.80 -1.66 -8.29
C PHE A 68 -4.93 -1.81 -9.31
N MET A 69 -4.58 -2.12 -10.55
CA MET A 69 -5.54 -2.39 -11.62
C MET A 69 -5.59 -3.88 -11.87
N VAL A 70 -6.78 -4.46 -11.83
CA VAL A 70 -7.05 -5.84 -12.21
C VAL A 70 -7.65 -5.82 -13.61
N SER A 71 -6.90 -6.30 -14.59
CA SER A 71 -7.31 -6.34 -15.99
C SER A 71 -6.74 -7.58 -16.64
N ASN A 72 -7.51 -8.26 -17.49
CA ASN A 72 -7.12 -9.55 -18.09
C ASN A 72 -6.64 -10.56 -17.03
N ASN A 73 -7.27 -10.55 -15.85
CA ASN A 73 -6.92 -11.37 -14.69
C ASN A 73 -5.49 -11.17 -14.17
N GLN A 74 -4.86 -10.05 -14.49
CA GLN A 74 -3.54 -9.67 -14.01
C GLN A 74 -3.62 -8.38 -13.20
N VAL A 75 -2.73 -8.26 -12.21
CA VAL A 75 -2.61 -7.07 -11.37
C VAL A 75 -1.45 -6.23 -11.88
N ALA A 76 -1.73 -4.96 -12.18
CA ALA A 76 -0.72 -3.94 -12.45
C ALA A 76 -0.73 -2.90 -11.32
N VAL A 77 0.42 -2.30 -11.02
CA VAL A 77 0.55 -1.28 -9.98
C VAL A 77 0.97 0.05 -10.58
N ARG A 78 0.34 1.13 -10.12
CA ARG A 78 0.74 2.51 -10.43
C ARG A 78 0.68 3.37 -9.20
N THR A 79 1.40 4.47 -9.21
CA THR A 79 1.33 5.50 -8.17
C THR A 79 0.77 6.78 -8.75
N GLY A 80 0.10 7.56 -7.93
CA GLY A 80 -0.53 8.80 -8.39
C GLY A 80 -1.22 9.56 -7.27
N ALA A 81 -2.12 10.45 -7.66
CA ALA A 81 -2.95 11.21 -6.76
C ALA A 81 -4.44 10.88 -6.99
N THR A 82 -5.26 11.06 -5.97
CA THR A 82 -6.72 10.93 -6.07
C THR A 82 -7.42 11.79 -5.01
N THR A 83 -8.75 11.83 -5.08
CA THR A 83 -9.63 12.29 -4.01
C THR A 83 -10.38 11.09 -3.40
N GLU A 84 -11.20 11.33 -2.39
CA GLU A 84 -11.99 10.30 -1.71
C GLU A 84 -12.83 9.42 -2.65
N HIS A 85 -13.33 10.02 -3.73
CA HIS A 85 -14.20 9.37 -4.71
C HIS A 85 -13.64 9.40 -6.14
N GLY A 86 -12.57 10.17 -6.39
CA GLY A 86 -12.03 10.36 -7.73
C GLY A 86 -11.33 9.10 -8.27
N PRO A 87 -11.29 8.92 -9.60
CA PRO A 87 -10.31 8.01 -10.19
C PRO A 87 -8.89 8.54 -9.94
N PRO A 88 -7.89 7.67 -9.81
CA PRO A 88 -6.52 8.10 -9.64
C PRO A 88 -5.98 8.70 -10.93
N VAL A 89 -5.25 9.80 -10.77
CA VAL A 89 -4.48 10.44 -11.83
C VAL A 89 -3.03 10.06 -11.63
N PHE A 90 -2.45 9.43 -12.64
CA PHE A 90 -1.06 9.00 -12.62
C PHE A 90 -0.17 10.10 -13.20
N SER A 91 0.97 10.37 -12.57
CA SER A 91 1.93 11.32 -13.12
C SER A 91 2.41 10.84 -14.49
N GLN A 92 2.25 11.68 -15.51
CA GLN A 92 2.83 11.43 -16.82
C GLN A 92 4.35 11.65 -16.73
N ASN A 93 5.13 10.73 -17.30
CA ASN A 93 6.58 10.86 -17.50
C ASN A 93 7.46 10.99 -16.25
N GLY A 94 7.40 10.00 -15.35
CA GLY A 94 8.56 9.56 -14.54
C GLY A 94 9.24 10.55 -13.58
N THR A 95 8.83 11.82 -13.54
CA THR A 95 9.50 12.87 -12.78
C THR A 95 8.87 13.12 -11.41
N ASN A 96 7.65 12.60 -11.19
CA ASN A 96 6.94 12.65 -9.91
C ASN A 96 6.15 11.35 -9.63
N SER A 97 6.60 10.22 -10.16
CA SER A 97 6.11 8.90 -9.74
C SER A 97 7.18 8.34 -8.81
N ALA A 98 6.92 8.30 -7.52
CA ALA A 98 7.73 7.53 -6.60
C ALA A 98 7.80 6.09 -7.14
N GLN A 99 8.99 5.66 -7.55
CA GLN A 99 9.19 4.28 -7.95
C GLN A 99 8.99 3.41 -6.72
N ILE A 100 8.07 2.45 -6.82
CA ILE A 100 7.85 1.44 -5.81
C ILE A 100 8.33 0.10 -6.35
N ALA A 101 8.92 -0.71 -5.48
CA ALA A 101 9.30 -2.07 -5.87
C ALA A 101 8.11 -3.01 -5.65
N THR A 102 7.88 -3.93 -6.58
CA THR A 102 6.83 -4.95 -6.49
C THR A 102 7.48 -6.31 -6.26
N GLN A 103 7.04 -7.04 -5.23
CA GLN A 103 7.55 -8.38 -4.91
C GLN A 103 6.58 -9.47 -5.35
N SER A 104 5.26 -9.23 -5.23
CA SER A 104 4.22 -10.18 -5.62
C SER A 104 2.96 -9.44 -6.03
N LEU A 105 2.30 -9.92 -7.08
CA LEU A 105 1.08 -9.36 -7.66
C LEU A 105 0.20 -10.52 -8.13
N LEU A 106 -0.82 -10.84 -7.35
CA LEU A 106 -1.66 -12.02 -7.55
C LEU A 106 -3.12 -11.63 -7.61
N TYR A 107 -3.85 -12.24 -8.54
CA TYR A 107 -5.30 -12.16 -8.63
C TYR A 107 -5.89 -13.57 -8.65
N PHE A 108 -6.92 -13.77 -7.84
CA PHE A 108 -7.66 -15.01 -7.69
C PHE A 108 -9.08 -14.76 -8.20
N PRO A 109 -9.38 -15.07 -9.49
CA PRO A 109 -10.66 -14.72 -10.10
C PRO A 109 -11.86 -15.37 -9.42
N GLU A 110 -11.72 -16.62 -8.97
CA GLU A 110 -12.80 -17.38 -8.31
C GLU A 110 -13.20 -16.78 -6.96
N ASP A 111 -12.21 -16.23 -6.23
CA ASP A 111 -12.40 -15.62 -4.91
C ASP A 111 -12.64 -14.11 -4.98
N GLU A 112 -12.69 -13.51 -6.19
CA GLU A 112 -12.70 -12.06 -6.41
C GLU A 112 -11.68 -11.31 -5.54
N THR A 113 -10.49 -11.90 -5.40
CA THR A 113 -9.47 -11.46 -4.44
C THR A 113 -8.18 -11.08 -5.13
N MET A 114 -7.59 -9.96 -4.72
CA MET A 114 -6.26 -9.52 -5.16
C MET A 114 -5.33 -9.39 -3.96
N SER A 115 -4.08 -9.82 -4.12
CA SER A 115 -3.00 -9.68 -3.15
C SER A 115 -1.77 -9.06 -3.81
N ALA A 116 -1.20 -8.03 -3.19
CA ALA A 116 -0.02 -7.34 -3.66
C ALA A 116 0.98 -7.12 -2.52
N ILE A 117 2.27 -7.36 -2.79
CA ILE A 117 3.37 -7.02 -1.89
C ILE A 117 4.23 -5.97 -2.58
N VAL A 118 4.26 -4.76 -2.00
CA VAL A 118 4.97 -3.59 -2.53
C VAL A 118 5.87 -2.97 -1.48
N GLN A 119 6.96 -2.34 -1.92
CA GLN A 119 7.84 -1.53 -1.09
C GLN A 119 7.69 -0.07 -1.48
N ILE A 120 7.21 0.74 -0.54
CA ILE A 120 6.91 2.16 -0.71
C ILE A 120 7.99 2.97 0.00
N PRO A 121 8.70 3.90 -0.67
CA PRO A 121 9.65 4.77 0.00
C PRO A 121 8.92 5.68 1.00
N ILE A 122 9.54 6.04 2.13
CA ILE A 122 8.86 6.96 3.06
C ILE A 122 8.68 8.37 2.49
N GLN A 123 9.52 8.78 1.55
CA GLN A 123 9.29 9.99 0.76
C GLN A 123 8.56 9.57 -0.52
N PHE A 124 7.25 9.81 -0.56
CA PHE A 124 6.35 9.28 -1.58
C PHE A 124 5.49 10.40 -2.17
N ASN A 125 5.74 10.75 -3.45
CA ASN A 125 4.97 11.76 -4.18
C ASN A 125 4.76 13.07 -3.39
N GLY A 126 5.84 13.62 -2.83
CA GLY A 126 5.80 14.86 -2.04
C GLY A 126 5.25 14.71 -0.61
N ARG A 127 5.02 13.48 -0.15
CA ARG A 127 4.51 13.17 1.18
C ARG A 127 5.52 12.37 1.99
N ASN A 128 5.66 12.71 3.26
CA ASN A 128 6.41 11.91 4.23
C ASN A 128 5.46 10.87 4.88
N LEU A 129 5.68 9.60 4.60
CA LEU A 129 4.91 8.48 5.16
C LEU A 129 5.39 8.05 6.55
N GLN A 130 6.49 8.61 7.06
CA GLN A 130 6.97 8.29 8.40
C GLN A 130 6.04 8.84 9.50
N SER A 131 5.39 9.98 9.26
CA SER A 131 4.48 10.60 10.23
C SER A 131 3.12 9.90 10.28
N CYS A 132 2.49 9.92 11.46
CA CYS A 132 1.12 9.48 11.64
C CYS A 132 0.16 10.25 10.73
N GLN A 133 -0.63 9.55 9.92
CA GLN A 133 -1.60 10.17 9.02
C GLN A 133 -2.72 9.20 8.66
N LYS A 134 -3.83 9.73 8.11
CA LYS A 134 -4.88 8.87 7.58
C LYS A 134 -4.41 8.09 6.36
N TRP A 135 -4.61 6.78 6.44
CA TRP A 135 -4.54 5.87 5.31
C TRP A 135 -5.97 5.52 4.91
N ARG A 136 -6.22 5.40 3.61
CA ARG A 136 -7.55 5.14 3.03
C ARG A 136 -7.50 3.94 2.11
N TRP A 137 -8.22 2.88 2.44
CA TRP A 137 -8.40 1.69 1.63
C TRP A 137 -9.60 1.89 0.70
N ILE A 138 -9.31 2.03 -0.60
CA ILE A 138 -10.29 2.36 -1.63
C ILE A 138 -10.86 1.06 -2.19
N LYS A 139 -12.16 0.81 -2.02
CA LYS A 139 -12.79 -0.49 -2.37
C LYS A 139 -12.59 -0.85 -3.83
N SER A 140 -13.25 -0.14 -4.73
CA SER A 140 -13.05 -0.33 -6.15
C SER A 140 -13.65 0.81 -6.96
N GLY A 141 -13.07 1.06 -8.12
CA GLY A 141 -13.71 1.72 -9.25
C GLY A 141 -13.57 0.84 -10.50
N LYS A 142 -14.33 1.12 -11.55
CA LYS A 142 -14.26 0.34 -12.80
C LYS A 142 -13.19 0.86 -13.74
N ILE A 143 -12.73 -0.02 -14.62
CA ILE A 143 -11.94 0.31 -15.81
C ILE A 143 -12.85 0.15 -17.03
N GLU A 144 -13.22 1.26 -17.65
CA GLU A 144 -14.14 1.28 -18.80
C GLU A 144 -13.40 1.93 -19.98
N ASN A 145 -13.24 1.19 -21.09
CA ASN A 145 -12.51 1.66 -22.27
C ASN A 145 -11.09 2.19 -21.96
N GLY A 146 -10.39 1.52 -21.02
CA GLY A 146 -9.07 1.92 -20.54
C GLY A 146 -9.04 3.11 -19.59
N GLN A 147 -10.20 3.71 -19.29
CA GLN A 147 -10.32 4.83 -18.35
C GLN A 147 -10.74 4.36 -16.96
N LEU A 148 -10.14 4.97 -15.94
CA LEU A 148 -10.50 4.70 -14.55
C LEU A 148 -11.70 5.55 -14.17
N THR A 149 -12.71 4.92 -13.58
CA THR A 149 -13.92 5.59 -13.09
C THR A 149 -13.84 5.85 -11.59
N ARG A 150 -14.74 6.69 -11.07
CA ARG A 150 -14.89 6.97 -9.64
C ARG A 150 -15.13 5.70 -8.81
N ASN A 151 -14.69 5.69 -7.55
CA ASN A 151 -15.15 4.69 -6.57
C ASN A 151 -16.46 5.13 -5.94
N SER A 152 -17.49 4.29 -6.03
CA SER A 152 -18.86 4.62 -5.56
C SER A 152 -19.03 4.52 -4.04
N LYS A 153 -18.12 3.83 -3.34
CA LYS A 153 -18.16 3.68 -1.88
C LYS A 153 -17.04 4.48 -1.25
N SER A 154 -17.35 5.17 -0.15
CA SER A 154 -16.33 5.87 0.65
C SER A 154 -15.23 4.89 1.09
N PRO A 155 -13.95 5.28 0.99
CA PRO A 155 -12.84 4.46 1.47
C PRO A 155 -12.98 4.16 2.96
N LYS A 156 -12.43 3.03 3.39
CA LYS A 156 -12.20 2.81 4.83
C LYS A 156 -10.97 3.59 5.24
N ASP A 157 -11.00 4.26 6.39
CA ASP A 157 -9.85 5.02 6.89
C ASP A 157 -9.39 4.60 8.29
N LYS A 158 -8.09 4.72 8.54
CA LYS A 158 -7.46 4.58 9.86
C LYS A 158 -6.32 5.59 9.95
N LYS A 159 -6.14 6.21 11.12
CA LYS A 159 -4.90 6.92 11.44
C LYS A 159 -3.79 5.90 11.66
N VAL A 160 -2.76 5.92 10.83
CA VAL A 160 -1.65 4.96 10.84
C VAL A 160 -0.35 5.70 11.16
N CYS A 161 0.38 5.18 12.14
CA CYS A 161 1.76 5.54 12.48
C CYS A 161 2.67 4.37 12.08
N PRO A 162 3.31 4.36 10.90
CA PRO A 162 3.91 3.15 10.34
C PRO A 162 5.05 2.53 11.16
N MET A 163 5.67 3.31 12.06
CA MET A 163 6.75 2.85 12.94
C MET A 163 6.25 2.25 14.26
N GLU A 164 5.02 2.54 14.68
CA GLU A 164 4.57 2.25 16.04
C GLU A 164 3.71 0.98 16.13
N CYS A 165 3.08 0.55 15.02
CA CYS A 165 2.16 -0.58 14.97
C CYS A 165 1.05 -0.54 16.03
N ASN A 166 0.45 0.64 16.23
CA ASN A 166 -0.71 0.86 17.09
C ASN A 166 -2.04 0.76 16.31
#